data_AF-A0A1S8KXT6-F1
#
_entry.id   AF-A0A1S8KXT6-F1
#
_cell.length_a   1.000
_cell.length_b   1.000
_cell.length_c   1.000
_cell.angle_alpha   90.00
_cell.angle_beta   90.00
_cell.angle_gamma   90.00
#
_symmetry.space_group_name_H-M   'P 1'
#
loop_
_entity.id
_entity.type
_entity.pdbx_description
1 polymer ?
#
loop_
_entity_poly.entity_id
_entity_poly.type
_entity_poly.pdbx_seq_one_letter_code
_entity_poly.pdbx_strand_id
1 'polypeptide(L)'
;MSNIFKKVLKTEKNLLEDNTGALVKEVVGIVSINGVSAGRARKEKLWTLRFELDEWRYLGEGLKNSKLNVMKKVTDEQLKDIQNTIKAETIVKIKLSIDYKSTGDRADAIFEEFVEEVSDDIELNECLEKLKEPITYEDSYFGTLTFDRMVNWYGRTIEWNDENISLSLLIDDREDINSSLEVAKVLFENQLKWQGKVSDYAVEQLLSLKNEVWLQEGEEELTADEFKSRMKLEAITVNPNGDFEFWHNDGDLFWGHSILVSGNLNRGFDFADIPG
;
A
#
# COMPACT_ATOMS: atom_id res chain seq x y z
N MET A 1 16.99 -5.22 3.28
CA MET A 1 16.67 -3.83 3.70
C MET A 1 17.69 -2.87 3.09
N SER A 2 17.26 -2.04 2.15
CA SER A 2 18.14 -1.11 1.42
C SER A 2 18.73 -0.02 2.35
N ASN A 3 19.84 0.58 1.92
CA ASN A 3 20.55 1.63 2.66
C ASN A 3 19.70 2.92 2.85
N ILE A 4 18.68 3.09 1.99
CA ILE A 4 17.75 4.23 2.00
C ILE A 4 16.78 4.10 3.18
N PHE A 5 16.17 2.92 3.38
CA PHE A 5 15.25 2.67 4.50
C PHE A 5 15.92 2.90 5.87
N LYS A 6 17.18 2.46 6.03
CA LYS A 6 17.95 2.70 7.26
C LYS A 6 18.23 4.18 7.49
N LYS A 7 18.42 4.97 6.43
CA LYS A 7 18.65 6.41 6.52
C LYS A 7 17.36 7.15 6.92
N VAL A 8 16.24 6.83 6.29
CA VAL A 8 14.91 7.40 6.61
C VAL A 8 14.54 7.15 8.07
N LEU A 9 14.61 5.89 8.53
CA LEU A 9 14.30 5.53 9.93
C LEU A 9 15.20 6.25 10.95
N LYS A 10 16.46 6.50 10.59
CA LYS A 10 17.40 7.23 11.44
C LYS A 10 17.06 8.72 11.50
N THR A 11 16.68 9.33 10.38
CA THR A 11 16.23 10.73 10.32
C THR A 11 14.94 10.91 11.14
N GLU A 12 13.94 10.06 10.94
CA GLU A 12 12.67 10.09 11.69
C GLU A 12 12.87 9.99 13.20
N LYS A 13 13.72 9.06 13.64
CA LYS A 13 14.04 8.89 15.06
C LYS A 13 14.68 10.15 15.63
N ASN A 14 15.61 10.77 14.90
CA ASN A 14 16.24 12.01 15.33
C ASN A 14 15.24 13.17 15.40
N LEU A 15 14.31 13.32 14.43
CA LEU A 15 13.27 14.35 14.52
C LEU A 15 12.42 14.16 15.77
N LEU A 16 11.94 12.94 16.03
CA LEU A 16 11.07 12.64 17.18
C LEU A 16 11.78 12.77 18.54
N GLU A 17 13.10 12.53 18.60
CA GLU A 17 13.87 12.54 19.85
C GLU A 17 14.55 13.89 20.13
N ASP A 18 14.88 14.69 19.10
CA ASP A 18 15.79 15.83 19.21
C ASP A 18 15.23 17.12 18.56
N ASN A 19 13.98 17.47 18.90
CA ASN A 19 13.28 18.65 18.37
C ASN A 19 13.60 19.97 19.13
N THR A 20 14.77 20.07 19.76
CA THR A 20 15.15 21.22 20.59
C THR A 20 15.50 22.44 19.73
N GLY A 21 14.49 23.27 19.45
CA GLY A 21 14.62 24.52 18.68
C GLY A 21 13.66 24.68 17.51
N ALA A 22 12.73 23.74 17.28
CA ALA A 22 11.72 23.91 16.24
C ALA A 22 10.78 25.08 16.53
N LEU A 23 10.44 25.79 15.46
CA LEU A 23 9.44 26.84 15.51
C LEU A 23 8.07 26.20 15.22
N VAL A 24 7.12 26.40 16.12
CA VAL A 24 5.73 26.03 15.87
C VAL A 24 5.15 26.97 14.82
N LYS A 25 4.64 26.40 13.74
CA LYS A 25 3.99 27.10 12.63
C LYS A 25 2.53 26.63 12.51
N GLU A 26 1.65 27.55 12.18
CA GLU A 26 0.31 27.21 11.68
C GLU A 26 0.37 26.92 10.18
N VAL A 27 -0.20 25.78 9.81
CA VAL A 27 -0.29 25.28 8.43
C VAL A 27 -1.74 24.98 8.14
N VAL A 28 -2.15 25.26 6.89
CA VAL A 28 -3.41 24.78 6.32
C VAL A 28 -3.07 23.84 5.17
N GLY A 29 -3.73 22.69 5.09
CA GLY A 29 -3.52 21.75 3.99
C GLY A 29 -4.50 20.60 3.93
N ILE A 30 -4.46 19.87 2.82
CA ILE A 30 -5.33 18.73 2.52
C ILE A 30 -4.72 17.47 3.13
N VAL A 31 -5.44 16.82 4.04
CA VAL A 31 -5.06 15.50 4.56
C VAL A 31 -5.14 14.49 3.43
N SER A 32 -4.04 13.77 3.19
CA SER A 32 -3.95 12.80 2.11
C SER A 32 -4.97 11.67 2.25
N ILE A 33 -5.26 10.97 1.15
CA ILE A 33 -6.24 9.87 1.08
C ILE A 33 -6.00 8.74 2.11
N ASN A 34 -4.76 8.53 2.52
CA ASN A 34 -4.40 7.55 3.55
C ASN A 34 -4.84 7.95 4.97
N GLY A 35 -5.19 9.22 5.18
CA GLY A 35 -5.58 9.76 6.47
C GLY A 35 -4.51 9.57 7.55
N VAL A 36 -4.98 9.42 8.79
CA VAL A 36 -4.12 9.20 9.96
C VAL A 36 -3.89 7.71 10.19
N SER A 37 -2.65 7.28 10.01
CA SER A 37 -2.17 5.93 10.30
C SER A 37 -1.26 5.92 11.53
N ALA A 38 -0.99 4.74 12.08
CA ALA A 38 -0.02 4.60 13.15
C ALA A 38 0.69 3.25 13.13
N GLY A 39 1.96 3.24 13.53
CA GLY A 39 2.75 2.04 13.71
C GLY A 39 3.39 2.01 15.10
N ARG A 40 3.49 0.82 15.70
CA ARG A 40 4.18 0.61 16.98
C ARG A 40 5.09 -0.60 16.89
N ALA A 41 6.39 -0.39 17.02
CA ALA A 41 7.36 -1.49 17.09
C ALA A 41 7.18 -2.27 18.41
N ARG A 42 7.45 -3.58 18.40
CA ARG A 42 7.20 -4.51 19.52
C ARG A 42 7.76 -4.09 20.89
N LYS A 43 8.79 -3.23 20.92
CA LYS A 43 9.44 -2.77 22.16
C LYS A 43 9.06 -1.33 22.57
N GLU A 44 8.28 -0.62 21.77
CA GLU A 44 7.87 0.76 22.06
C GLU A 44 6.56 0.82 22.83
N LYS A 45 6.47 1.78 23.77
CA LYS A 45 5.24 2.02 24.55
C LYS A 45 4.23 2.91 23.82
N LEU A 46 4.74 3.86 23.03
CA LEU A 46 3.93 4.84 22.29
C LEU A 46 3.78 4.42 20.84
N TRP A 47 2.68 4.82 20.22
CA TRP A 47 2.49 4.75 18.78
C TRP A 47 3.27 5.85 18.09
N THR A 48 3.75 5.57 16.87
CA THR A 48 4.17 6.61 15.93
C THR A 48 3.01 6.85 14.98
N LEU A 49 2.23 7.89 15.25
CA LEU A 49 1.21 8.40 14.35
C LEU A 49 1.87 9.06 13.14
N ARG A 50 1.25 8.90 11.96
CA ARG A 50 1.68 9.49 10.69
C ARG A 50 0.48 9.87 9.83
N PHE A 51 0.59 11.00 9.15
CA PHE A 51 -0.25 11.38 8.01
C PHE A 51 0.52 12.33 7.10
N GLU A 52 0.01 12.55 5.90
CA GLU A 52 0.61 13.45 4.91
C GLU A 52 -0.37 14.58 4.57
N LEU A 53 0.17 15.76 4.24
CA LEU A 53 -0.58 16.79 3.55
C LEU A 53 -0.17 16.82 2.07
N ASP A 54 -1.14 16.64 1.16
CA ASP A 54 -0.89 16.62 -0.29
C ASP A 54 -0.56 18.02 -0.82
N GLU A 55 -1.41 18.99 -0.51
CA GLU A 55 -1.24 20.41 -0.82
C GLU A 55 -1.38 21.21 0.47
N TRP A 56 -0.43 22.10 0.74
CA TRP A 56 -0.38 22.84 2.00
C TRP A 56 0.38 24.15 1.88
N ARG A 57 0.14 25.05 2.84
CA ARG A 57 0.86 26.31 2.99
C ARG A 57 1.00 26.72 4.45
N TYR A 58 2.02 27.52 4.73
CA TYR A 58 2.03 28.31 5.96
C TYR A 58 0.94 29.36 5.91
N LEU A 59 0.36 29.70 7.06
CA LEU A 59 -0.62 30.76 7.12
C LEU A 59 -0.05 32.08 6.59
N GLY A 60 -0.69 32.63 5.55
CA GLY A 60 -0.26 33.88 4.90
C GLY A 60 0.81 33.71 3.80
N GLU A 61 1.23 32.49 3.48
CA GLU A 61 2.11 32.18 2.36
C GLU A 61 1.35 31.46 1.23
N GLY A 62 1.98 31.28 0.06
CA GLY A 62 1.44 30.47 -1.03
C GLY A 62 1.65 28.96 -0.82
N LEU A 63 0.94 28.16 -1.64
CA LEU A 63 1.07 26.70 -1.66
C LEU A 63 2.51 26.24 -1.91
N LYS A 64 2.88 25.15 -1.21
CA LYS A 64 4.16 24.46 -1.39
C LYS A 64 3.99 23.36 -2.45
N ASN A 65 5.07 23.08 -3.19
CA ASN A 65 5.10 22.13 -4.30
C ASN A 65 5.56 20.72 -3.89
N SER A 66 5.46 20.37 -2.61
CA SER A 66 5.87 19.07 -2.08
C SER A 66 4.93 18.65 -0.96
N LYS A 67 4.76 17.33 -0.78
CA LYS A 67 4.00 16.79 0.34
C LYS A 67 4.69 17.07 1.68
N LEU A 68 3.89 17.23 2.73
CA LEU A 68 4.38 17.37 4.10
C LEU A 68 4.06 16.10 4.90
N ASN A 69 5.09 15.38 5.33
CA ASN A 69 4.89 14.28 6.26
C ASN A 69 4.74 14.83 7.67
N VAL A 70 3.71 14.38 8.36
CA VAL A 70 3.43 14.78 9.73
C VAL A 70 3.45 13.56 10.62
N MET A 71 4.19 13.63 11.74
CA MET A 71 4.33 12.52 12.67
C MET A 71 4.26 12.94 14.13
N LYS A 72 3.89 12.01 15.03
CA LYS A 72 3.91 12.24 16.48
C LYS A 72 3.99 10.93 17.26
N LYS A 73 4.69 10.94 18.40
CA LYS A 73 4.56 9.88 19.41
C LYS A 73 3.31 10.11 20.25
N VAL A 74 2.40 9.14 20.29
CA VAL A 74 1.09 9.28 20.95
C VAL A 74 0.71 8.05 21.79
N THR A 75 -0.11 8.25 22.81
CA THR A 75 -0.79 7.17 23.54
C THR A 75 -1.95 6.59 22.73
N ASP A 76 -2.52 5.47 23.17
CA ASP A 76 -3.71 4.87 22.53
C ASP A 76 -4.91 5.85 22.49
N GLU A 77 -5.14 6.59 23.58
CA GLU A 77 -6.22 7.58 23.69
C GLU A 77 -6.01 8.75 22.71
N GLN A 78 -4.80 9.33 22.73
CA GLN A 78 -4.44 10.42 21.80
C GLN A 78 -4.54 9.99 20.34
N LEU A 79 -4.10 8.76 20.02
CA LEU A 79 -4.22 8.22 18.67
C LEU A 79 -5.69 8.20 18.22
N LYS A 80 -6.57 7.64 19.07
CA LYS A 80 -8.00 7.54 18.78
C LYS A 80 -8.64 8.92 18.60
N ASP A 81 -8.30 9.87 19.47
CA ASP A 81 -8.83 11.24 19.39
C ASP A 81 -8.40 11.94 18.09
N ILE A 82 -7.12 11.81 17.72
CA ILE A 82 -6.60 12.41 16.49
C ILE A 82 -7.21 11.75 15.25
N GLN A 83 -7.34 10.42 15.21
CA GLN A 83 -8.01 9.72 14.10
C GLN A 83 -9.49 10.06 13.99
N ASN A 84 -10.14 10.38 15.11
CA ASN A 84 -11.53 10.84 15.10
C ASN A 84 -11.68 12.28 14.60
N THR A 85 -10.66 13.10 14.78
CA THR A 85 -10.68 14.53 14.47
C THR A 85 -10.17 14.83 13.05
N ILE A 86 -9.06 14.23 12.65
CA ILE A 86 -8.40 14.48 11.36
C ILE A 86 -8.79 13.36 10.39
N LYS A 87 -9.59 13.70 9.37
CA LYS A 87 -10.08 12.75 8.37
C LYS A 87 -9.33 12.88 7.05
N ALA A 88 -9.19 11.76 6.34
CA ALA A 88 -8.66 11.77 4.97
C ALA A 88 -9.50 12.71 4.09
N GLU A 89 -8.85 13.33 3.10
CA GLU A 89 -9.50 14.18 2.10
C GLU A 89 -10.29 15.36 2.70
N THR A 90 -9.85 15.86 3.85
CA THR A 90 -10.34 17.10 4.48
C THR A 90 -9.26 18.16 4.49
N ILE A 91 -9.65 19.44 4.50
CA ILE A 91 -8.72 20.55 4.66
C ILE A 91 -8.67 20.90 6.14
N VAL A 92 -7.48 20.89 6.72
CA VAL A 92 -7.29 21.13 8.15
C VAL A 92 -6.32 22.27 8.39
N LYS A 93 -6.58 23.05 9.43
CA LYS A 93 -5.63 23.96 10.03
C LYS A 93 -5.02 23.31 11.27
N ILE A 94 -3.69 23.19 11.28
CA ILE A 94 -2.95 22.50 12.33
C ILE A 94 -1.68 23.27 12.71
N LYS A 95 -1.20 23.04 13.93
CA LYS A 95 0.10 23.52 14.39
C LYS A 95 1.13 22.42 14.27
N LEU A 96 2.27 22.75 13.68
CA LEU A 96 3.36 21.83 13.41
C LEU A 96 4.68 22.41 13.90
N SER A 97 5.50 21.57 14.51
CA SER A 97 6.91 21.87 14.75
C SER A 97 7.74 21.39 13.56
N ILE A 98 8.44 22.32 12.91
CA ILE A 98 9.19 22.04 11.68
C ILE A 98 10.67 22.25 11.96
N ASP A 99 11.48 21.21 11.69
CA ASP A 99 12.93 21.32 11.78
C ASP A 99 13.49 21.94 10.48
N TYR A 100 14.17 23.09 10.61
CA TYR A 100 14.83 23.77 9.50
C TYR A 100 15.98 22.96 8.88
N LYS A 101 16.42 21.86 9.52
CA LYS A 101 17.50 21.00 9.01
C LYS A 101 17.02 19.90 8.06
N SER A 102 15.70 19.75 7.83
CA SER A 102 15.22 18.79 6.84
C SER A 102 15.68 19.23 5.44
N THR A 103 16.73 18.57 4.96
CA THR A 103 17.37 18.82 3.67
C THR A 103 17.05 17.62 2.79
N GLY A 104 15.92 17.72 2.07
CA GLY A 104 15.42 16.72 1.14
C GLY A 104 14.17 17.22 0.40
N ASP A 105 13.70 16.46 -0.59
CA ASP A 105 12.52 16.82 -1.40
C ASP A 105 11.18 16.68 -0.64
N ARG A 106 11.21 16.06 0.55
CA ARG A 106 10.07 15.91 1.46
C ARG A 106 10.32 16.69 2.73
N ALA A 107 9.35 17.52 3.12
CA ALA A 107 9.37 18.19 4.41
C ALA A 107 8.77 17.24 5.46
N ASP A 108 9.42 17.15 6.61
CA ASP A 108 8.95 16.36 7.76
C ASP A 108 8.64 17.32 8.91
N ALA A 109 7.53 17.08 9.59
CA ALA A 109 7.05 17.90 10.69
C ALA A 109 6.47 17.07 11.84
N ILE A 110 6.53 17.63 13.04
CA ILE A 110 5.91 17.05 14.23
C ILE A 110 4.55 17.69 14.46
N PHE A 111 3.52 16.87 14.59
CA PHE A 111 2.18 17.34 14.92
C PHE A 111 2.16 17.92 16.34
N GLU A 112 1.68 19.16 16.51
CA GLU A 112 1.50 19.77 17.83
C GLU A 112 0.04 19.76 18.24
N GLU A 113 -0.83 20.37 17.42
CA GLU A 113 -2.22 20.64 17.78
C GLU A 113 -3.11 20.70 16.54
N PHE A 114 -4.35 20.22 16.66
CA PHE A 114 -5.41 20.46 15.69
C PHE A 114 -6.12 21.77 16.02
N VAL A 115 -6.31 22.65 15.04
CA VAL A 115 -7.01 23.93 15.26
C VAL A 115 -8.46 23.81 14.81
N GLU A 116 -8.68 23.53 13.54
CA GLU A 116 -10.02 23.44 12.94
C GLU A 116 -9.99 22.72 11.59
N GLU A 117 -11.15 22.25 11.15
CA GLU A 117 -11.40 21.87 9.75
C GLU A 117 -11.82 23.13 8.99
N VAL A 118 -11.26 23.33 7.80
CA VAL A 118 -11.47 24.52 6.98
C VAL A 118 -12.30 24.13 5.76
N SER A 119 -13.40 24.84 5.50
CA SER A 119 -14.31 24.53 4.38
C SER A 119 -14.40 25.64 3.33
N ASP A 120 -13.96 26.85 3.65
CA ASP A 120 -14.09 28.06 2.82
C ASP A 120 -12.81 28.43 2.06
N ASP A 121 -11.78 27.57 2.09
CA ASP A 121 -10.52 27.77 1.37
C ASP A 121 -10.66 27.42 -0.12
N ILE A 122 -10.96 28.42 -0.95
CA ILE A 122 -11.27 28.21 -2.38
C ILE A 122 -10.13 27.47 -3.11
N GLU A 123 -8.88 27.90 -2.91
CA GLU A 123 -7.71 27.33 -3.61
C GLU A 123 -7.48 25.87 -3.21
N LEU A 124 -7.53 25.54 -1.92
CA LEU A 124 -7.36 24.16 -1.46
C LEU A 124 -8.55 23.26 -1.81
N ASN A 125 -9.77 23.80 -1.85
CA ASN A 125 -10.93 23.04 -2.34
C ASN A 125 -10.78 22.70 -3.83
N GLU A 126 -10.31 23.62 -4.67
CA GLU A 126 -10.02 23.33 -6.08
C GLU A 126 -8.94 22.25 -6.23
N CYS A 127 -7.89 22.28 -5.40
CA CYS A 127 -6.89 21.22 -5.37
C CYS A 127 -7.49 19.89 -4.91
N LEU A 128 -8.32 19.87 -3.87
CA LEU A 128 -8.96 18.67 -3.36
C LEU A 128 -9.86 18.02 -4.41
N GLU A 129 -10.64 18.80 -5.17
CA GLU A 129 -11.47 18.24 -6.24
C GLU A 129 -10.63 17.63 -7.36
N LYS A 130 -9.50 18.26 -7.74
CA LYS A 130 -8.53 17.65 -8.68
C LYS A 130 -7.90 16.38 -8.12
N LEU A 131 -7.66 16.32 -6.81
CA LEU A 131 -7.15 15.12 -6.17
C LEU A 131 -8.18 13.98 -6.14
N LYS A 132 -9.47 14.27 -6.22
CA LYS A 132 -10.52 13.24 -6.31
C LYS A 132 -10.74 12.71 -7.72
N GLU A 133 -10.25 13.42 -8.75
CA GLU A 133 -10.38 12.95 -10.12
C GLU A 133 -9.62 11.62 -10.32
N PRO A 134 -10.25 10.59 -10.89
CA PRO A 134 -9.60 9.32 -11.12
C PRO A 134 -8.51 9.48 -12.17
N ILE A 135 -7.31 9.00 -11.86
CA ILE A 135 -6.22 8.92 -12.82
C ILE A 135 -6.39 7.59 -13.56
N THR A 136 -6.49 7.65 -14.88
CA THR A 136 -6.74 6.48 -15.72
C THR A 136 -5.66 6.30 -16.77
N TYR A 137 -5.44 5.06 -17.17
CA TYR A 137 -4.54 4.67 -18.25
C TYR A 137 -5.29 3.75 -19.22
N GLU A 138 -5.26 4.07 -20.51
CA GLU A 138 -5.90 3.26 -21.55
C GLU A 138 -4.88 2.31 -22.19
N ASP A 139 -5.06 1.00 -21.98
CA ASP A 139 -4.28 -0.03 -22.67
C ASP A 139 -5.15 -0.76 -23.71
N SER A 140 -4.58 -1.12 -24.86
CA SER A 140 -5.32 -1.78 -25.93
C SER A 140 -5.78 -3.20 -25.60
N TYR A 141 -5.11 -3.88 -24.68
CA TYR A 141 -5.40 -5.26 -24.26
C TYR A 141 -6.20 -5.28 -22.96
N PHE A 142 -5.74 -4.52 -21.96
CA PHE A 142 -6.35 -4.47 -20.63
C PHE A 142 -7.47 -3.44 -20.49
N GLY A 143 -7.71 -2.59 -21.50
CA GLY A 143 -8.67 -1.47 -21.45
C GLY A 143 -8.30 -0.40 -20.43
N THR A 144 -9.30 0.33 -19.93
CA THR A 144 -9.11 1.35 -18.89
C THR A 144 -8.66 0.76 -17.55
N LEU A 145 -7.48 1.18 -17.10
CA LEU A 145 -6.92 0.93 -15.77
C LEU A 145 -7.09 2.18 -14.92
N THR A 146 -7.37 2.01 -13.62
CA THR A 146 -7.50 3.13 -12.69
C THR A 146 -6.38 3.10 -11.66
N PHE A 147 -5.74 4.24 -11.43
CA PHE A 147 -4.69 4.37 -10.43
C PHE A 147 -5.29 4.47 -9.03
N ASP A 148 -4.88 3.57 -8.16
CA ASP A 148 -5.18 3.61 -6.73
C ASP A 148 -4.07 4.35 -6.00
N ARG A 149 -4.39 5.56 -5.53
CA ARG A 149 -3.45 6.45 -4.84
C ARG A 149 -3.10 5.97 -3.42
N MET A 150 -3.90 5.09 -2.82
CA MET A 150 -3.65 4.57 -1.47
C MET A 150 -2.51 3.54 -1.50
N VAL A 151 -2.51 2.68 -2.51
CA VAL A 151 -1.55 1.56 -2.65
C VAL A 151 -0.57 1.73 -3.81
N ASN A 152 -0.67 2.85 -4.54
CA ASN A 152 0.29 3.30 -5.55
C ASN A 152 0.49 2.32 -6.72
N TRP A 153 -0.61 1.81 -7.26
CA TRP A 153 -0.62 0.97 -8.46
C TRP A 153 -1.81 1.27 -9.36
N TYR A 154 -1.75 0.83 -10.60
CA TYR A 154 -2.94 0.75 -11.45
C TYR A 154 -3.64 -0.57 -11.26
N GLY A 155 -4.97 -0.57 -11.30
CA GLY A 155 -5.71 -1.82 -11.25
C GLY A 155 -7.04 -1.80 -11.99
N ARG A 156 -7.55 -3.00 -12.23
CA ARG A 156 -8.94 -3.25 -12.64
C ARG A 156 -9.35 -4.68 -12.32
N THR A 157 -10.66 -4.92 -12.31
CA THR A 157 -11.20 -6.27 -12.48
C THR A 157 -11.10 -6.69 -13.93
N ILE A 158 -10.60 -7.90 -14.17
CA ILE A 158 -10.43 -8.50 -15.50
C ILE A 158 -10.74 -10.01 -15.46
N GLU A 159 -11.13 -10.56 -16.61
CA GLU A 159 -11.36 -11.98 -16.78
C GLU A 159 -10.05 -12.75 -16.96
N TRP A 160 -9.89 -13.82 -16.18
CA TRP A 160 -8.84 -14.82 -16.26
C TRP A 160 -9.48 -16.21 -16.33
N ASN A 161 -9.40 -16.86 -17.49
CA ASN A 161 -10.02 -18.17 -17.75
C ASN A 161 -11.48 -18.24 -17.27
N ASP A 162 -12.32 -17.32 -17.79
CA ASP A 162 -13.76 -17.20 -17.46
C ASP A 162 -14.09 -16.78 -16.00
N GLU A 163 -13.08 -16.44 -15.18
CA GLU A 163 -13.28 -15.91 -13.82
C GLU A 163 -12.83 -14.46 -13.69
N ASN A 164 -13.59 -13.65 -12.96
CA ASN A 164 -13.19 -12.27 -12.66
C ASN A 164 -12.19 -12.23 -11.52
N ILE A 165 -11.02 -11.65 -11.78
CA ILE A 165 -9.94 -11.44 -10.80
C ILE A 165 -9.55 -9.95 -10.73
N SER A 166 -8.88 -9.56 -9.65
CA SER A 166 -8.22 -8.25 -9.57
C SER A 166 -6.83 -8.32 -10.24
N LEU A 167 -6.56 -7.41 -11.17
CA LEU A 167 -5.22 -7.19 -11.71
C LEU A 167 -4.65 -5.90 -11.12
N SER A 168 -3.46 -5.98 -10.52
CA SER A 168 -2.73 -4.85 -9.96
C SER A 168 -1.35 -4.73 -10.64
N LEU A 169 -1.04 -3.54 -11.15
CA LEU A 169 0.17 -3.22 -11.90
C LEU A 169 0.93 -2.10 -11.20
N LEU A 170 2.06 -2.44 -10.58
CA LEU A 170 2.91 -1.44 -9.92
C LEU A 170 3.61 -0.56 -10.95
N ILE A 171 3.89 0.68 -10.56
CA ILE A 171 4.66 1.64 -11.37
C ILE A 171 6.16 1.55 -11.06
N ASP A 172 7.00 1.91 -12.01
CA ASP A 172 8.45 1.98 -11.82
C ASP A 172 8.88 3.26 -11.08
N ASP A 173 10.19 3.41 -10.79
CA ASP A 173 10.75 4.57 -10.09
C ASP A 173 10.56 5.91 -10.84
N ARG A 174 10.13 5.86 -12.11
CA ARG A 174 9.81 7.03 -12.95
C ARG A 174 8.30 7.23 -13.08
N GLU A 175 7.52 6.57 -12.24
CA GLU A 175 6.06 6.58 -12.22
C GLU A 175 5.42 6.04 -13.51
N ASP A 176 6.13 5.15 -14.22
CA ASP A 176 5.66 4.53 -15.47
C ASP A 176 5.12 3.10 -15.23
N ILE A 177 3.98 2.78 -15.85
CA ILE A 177 3.30 1.48 -15.80
C ILE A 177 3.76 0.51 -16.92
N ASN A 178 4.41 1.02 -17.98
CA ASN A 178 4.64 0.26 -19.21
C ASN A 178 5.35 -1.09 -18.99
N SER A 179 6.37 -1.15 -18.14
CA SER A 179 7.09 -2.39 -17.84
C SER A 179 6.18 -3.45 -17.20
N SER A 180 5.28 -3.05 -16.30
CA SER A 180 4.31 -3.96 -15.68
C SER A 180 3.26 -4.43 -16.68
N LEU A 181 2.85 -3.58 -17.63
CA LEU A 181 1.96 -3.96 -18.73
C LEU A 181 2.57 -5.05 -19.62
N GLU A 182 3.86 -4.94 -19.96
CA GLU A 182 4.58 -5.95 -20.75
C GLU A 182 4.59 -7.30 -20.04
N VAL A 183 4.88 -7.29 -18.74
CA VAL A 183 4.90 -8.51 -17.91
C VAL A 183 3.51 -9.13 -17.83
N ALA A 184 2.48 -8.32 -17.58
CA ALA A 184 1.10 -8.77 -17.54
C ALA A 184 0.66 -9.38 -18.88
N LYS A 185 1.01 -8.76 -20.02
CA LYS A 185 0.67 -9.31 -21.35
C LYS A 185 1.24 -10.72 -21.54
N VAL A 186 2.48 -10.97 -21.13
CA VAL A 186 3.09 -12.31 -21.20
C VAL A 186 2.33 -13.35 -20.36
N LEU A 187 1.84 -12.95 -19.18
CA LEU A 187 1.02 -13.83 -18.32
C LEU A 187 -0.33 -14.12 -18.99
N PHE A 188 -1.01 -13.09 -19.49
CA PHE A 188 -2.35 -13.17 -20.06
C PHE A 188 -2.41 -13.80 -21.47
N GLU A 189 -1.33 -13.77 -22.25
CA GLU A 189 -1.27 -14.51 -23.52
C GLU A 189 -1.23 -16.04 -23.32
N ASN A 190 -0.90 -16.51 -22.10
CA ASN A 190 -0.71 -17.92 -21.79
C ASN A 190 -1.44 -18.36 -20.51
N GLN A 191 -2.66 -17.84 -20.28
CA GLN A 191 -3.41 -18.00 -19.01
C GLN A 191 -3.49 -19.44 -18.51
N LEU A 192 -3.97 -20.37 -19.35
CA LEU A 192 -4.10 -21.79 -18.97
C LEU A 192 -2.76 -22.43 -18.57
N LYS A 193 -1.68 -22.06 -19.26
CA LYS A 193 -0.33 -22.56 -18.96
C LYS A 193 0.17 -22.02 -17.64
N TRP A 194 -0.07 -20.73 -17.36
CA TRP A 194 0.32 -20.11 -16.10
C TRP A 194 -0.50 -20.63 -14.93
N GLN A 195 -1.81 -20.80 -15.10
CA GLN A 195 -2.67 -21.39 -14.07
C GLN A 195 -2.19 -22.79 -13.68
N GLY A 196 -1.96 -23.68 -14.65
CA GLY A 196 -1.45 -25.02 -14.37
C GLY A 196 -0.12 -25.00 -13.62
N LYS A 197 0.83 -24.18 -14.10
CA LYS A 197 2.15 -24.02 -13.48
C LYS A 197 2.08 -23.50 -12.03
N VAL A 198 1.22 -22.52 -11.77
CA VAL A 198 1.02 -21.93 -10.44
C VAL A 198 0.41 -22.95 -9.48
N SER A 199 -0.64 -23.65 -9.91
CA SER A 199 -1.27 -24.70 -9.10
C SER A 199 -0.36 -25.89 -8.84
N ASP A 200 0.45 -26.29 -9.82
CA ASP A 200 1.47 -27.35 -9.66
C ASP A 200 2.52 -26.95 -8.61
N TYR A 201 3.02 -25.71 -8.69
CA TYR A 201 4.00 -25.20 -7.74
C TYR A 201 3.43 -25.06 -6.33
N ALA A 202 2.19 -24.58 -6.19
CA ALA A 202 1.52 -24.51 -4.89
C ALA A 202 1.38 -25.89 -4.23
N VAL A 203 1.00 -26.92 -5.01
CA VAL A 203 0.95 -28.30 -4.51
C VAL A 203 2.32 -28.80 -4.07
N GLU A 204 3.35 -28.57 -4.88
CA GLU A 204 4.72 -28.97 -4.57
C GLU A 204 5.20 -28.39 -3.23
N GLN A 205 4.86 -27.13 -2.95
CA GLN A 205 5.31 -26.43 -1.75
C GLN A 205 4.41 -26.64 -0.53
N LEU A 206 3.09 -26.75 -0.71
CA LEU A 206 2.12 -26.59 0.39
C LEU A 206 1.27 -27.83 0.68
N LEU A 207 1.25 -28.85 -0.17
CA LEU A 207 0.40 -30.03 0.05
C LEU A 207 0.83 -30.85 1.29
N SER A 208 2.14 -31.08 1.45
CA SER A 208 2.66 -31.79 2.64
C SER A 208 2.32 -31.01 3.91
N LEU A 209 2.50 -29.68 3.91
CA LEU A 209 2.10 -28.83 5.03
C LEU A 209 0.61 -28.97 5.34
N LYS A 210 -0.27 -28.96 4.32
CA LYS A 210 -1.72 -29.16 4.50
C LYS A 210 -2.01 -30.48 5.21
N ASN A 211 -1.47 -31.58 4.68
CA ASN A 211 -1.78 -32.92 5.18
C ASN A 211 -1.17 -33.21 6.56
N GLU A 212 -0.05 -32.58 6.90
CA GLU A 212 0.64 -32.83 8.17
C GLU A 212 0.10 -31.97 9.33
N VAL A 213 -0.34 -30.74 9.05
CA VAL A 213 -0.59 -29.73 10.11
C VAL A 213 -2.01 -29.16 10.07
N TRP A 214 -2.66 -29.12 8.91
CA TRP A 214 -3.88 -28.35 8.69
C TRP A 214 -5.12 -29.22 8.41
N LEU A 215 -5.02 -30.54 8.55
CA LEU A 215 -6.19 -31.42 8.51
C LEU A 215 -7.09 -31.19 9.73
N GLN A 216 -8.40 -31.21 9.50
CA GLN A 216 -9.38 -31.28 10.58
C GLN A 216 -9.46 -32.72 11.13
N GLU A 217 -10.00 -32.86 12.34
CA GLU A 217 -10.20 -34.19 12.94
C GLU A 217 -11.14 -35.03 12.05
N GLY A 218 -10.62 -36.14 11.53
CA GLY A 218 -11.35 -37.03 10.63
C GLY A 218 -11.33 -36.62 9.16
N GLU A 219 -10.58 -35.57 8.77
CA GLU A 219 -10.29 -35.27 7.37
C GLU A 219 -9.22 -36.24 6.84
N GLU A 220 -9.45 -36.82 5.66
CA GLU A 220 -8.46 -37.64 4.97
C GLU A 220 -7.38 -36.76 4.32
N GLU A 221 -6.19 -37.34 4.09
CA GLU A 221 -5.13 -36.64 3.36
C GLU A 221 -5.61 -36.26 1.95
N LEU A 222 -5.39 -35.01 1.57
CA LEU A 222 -5.75 -34.54 0.25
C LEU A 222 -4.76 -35.04 -0.79
N THR A 223 -5.29 -35.37 -1.96
CA THR A 223 -4.51 -35.54 -3.19
C THR A 223 -4.13 -34.20 -3.80
N ALA A 224 -3.15 -34.22 -4.70
CA ALA A 224 -2.77 -33.05 -5.49
C ALA A 224 -3.97 -32.46 -6.28
N ASP A 225 -4.82 -33.31 -6.86
CA ASP A 225 -5.95 -32.84 -7.66
C ASP A 225 -7.04 -32.19 -6.79
N GLU A 226 -7.31 -32.75 -5.61
CA GLU A 226 -8.24 -32.16 -4.66
C GLU A 226 -7.74 -30.81 -4.16
N PHE A 227 -6.46 -30.70 -3.82
CA PHE A 227 -5.84 -29.44 -3.42
C PHE A 227 -6.00 -28.37 -4.51
N LYS A 228 -5.64 -28.68 -5.76
CA LYS A 228 -5.77 -27.74 -6.88
C LYS A 228 -7.21 -27.33 -7.14
N SER A 229 -8.16 -28.26 -6.96
CA SER A 229 -9.58 -27.98 -7.19
C SER A 229 -10.20 -26.99 -6.19
N ARG A 230 -9.61 -26.86 -5.00
CA ARG A 230 -10.05 -25.91 -3.97
C ARG A 230 -9.41 -24.53 -4.13
N MET A 231 -8.22 -24.44 -4.74
CA MET A 231 -7.57 -23.17 -5.02
C MET A 231 -8.38 -22.36 -6.04
N LYS A 232 -8.76 -21.14 -5.67
CA LYS A 232 -9.44 -20.22 -6.58
C LYS A 232 -8.67 -18.92 -6.71
N LEU A 233 -8.29 -18.55 -7.93
CA LEU A 233 -7.54 -17.32 -8.17
C LEU A 233 -8.43 -16.10 -7.88
N GLU A 234 -7.91 -15.14 -7.11
CA GLU A 234 -8.62 -13.90 -6.77
C GLU A 234 -7.90 -12.67 -7.31
N ALA A 235 -6.57 -12.67 -7.32
CA ALA A 235 -5.80 -11.53 -7.82
C ALA A 235 -4.44 -11.93 -8.41
N ILE A 236 -3.97 -11.09 -9.34
CA ILE A 236 -2.61 -11.09 -9.86
C ILE A 236 -1.98 -9.72 -9.62
N THR A 237 -0.82 -9.69 -8.98
CA THR A 237 -0.01 -8.48 -8.81
C THR A 237 1.24 -8.58 -9.67
N VAL A 238 1.58 -7.51 -10.38
CA VAL A 238 2.72 -7.47 -11.31
C VAL A 238 3.63 -6.29 -10.99
N ASN A 239 4.92 -6.57 -10.96
CA ASN A 239 5.98 -5.59 -10.75
C ASN A 239 6.72 -5.25 -12.06
N PRO A 240 7.24 -4.02 -12.19
CA PRO A 240 7.93 -3.57 -13.40
C PRO A 240 9.26 -4.30 -13.66
N ASN A 241 9.80 -5.00 -12.65
CA ASN A 241 11.02 -5.80 -12.77
C ASN A 241 10.77 -7.26 -13.26
N GLY A 242 9.53 -7.59 -13.60
CA GLY A 242 9.13 -8.93 -14.03
C GLY A 242 8.71 -9.88 -12.92
N ASP A 243 8.72 -9.43 -11.65
CA ASP A 243 8.16 -10.20 -10.55
C ASP A 243 6.61 -10.19 -10.63
N PHE A 244 5.99 -11.30 -10.26
CA PHE A 244 4.55 -11.46 -10.23
C PHE A 244 4.13 -12.27 -9.00
N GLU A 245 2.88 -12.09 -8.60
CA GLU A 245 2.24 -12.80 -7.50
C GLU A 245 0.84 -13.23 -7.92
N PHE A 246 0.49 -14.49 -7.65
CA PHE A 246 -0.84 -15.03 -7.81
C PHE A 246 -1.43 -15.31 -6.42
N TRP A 247 -2.54 -14.64 -6.14
CA TRP A 247 -3.25 -14.70 -4.86
C TRP A 247 -4.53 -15.51 -5.04
N HIS A 248 -4.64 -16.59 -4.26
CA HIS A 248 -5.79 -17.48 -4.32
C HIS A 248 -6.52 -17.52 -2.98
N ASN A 249 -7.84 -17.61 -3.06
CA ASN A 249 -8.63 -18.21 -2.01
C ASN A 249 -8.17 -19.65 -1.78
N ASP A 250 -7.99 -20.03 -0.52
CA ASP A 250 -7.57 -21.38 -0.17
C ASP A 250 -8.69 -22.42 -0.28
N GLY A 251 -9.96 -22.01 -0.41
CA GLY A 251 -11.09 -22.92 -0.41
C GLY A 251 -11.14 -23.81 0.84
N ASP A 252 -10.86 -23.22 2.00
CA ASP A 252 -10.78 -23.86 3.32
C ASP A 252 -9.61 -24.86 3.48
N LEU A 253 -8.59 -24.82 2.62
CA LEU A 253 -7.38 -25.63 2.80
C LEU A 253 -6.61 -25.23 4.08
N PHE A 254 -6.51 -23.94 4.36
CA PHE A 254 -5.71 -23.34 5.43
C PHE A 254 -6.55 -22.42 6.32
N TRP A 255 -7.79 -22.82 6.58
CA TRP A 255 -8.73 -22.14 7.49
C TRP A 255 -8.97 -20.66 7.14
N GLY A 256 -9.04 -20.35 5.84
CA GLY A 256 -9.35 -19.01 5.34
C GLY A 256 -8.13 -18.11 5.17
N HIS A 257 -6.92 -18.67 5.25
CA HIS A 257 -5.72 -17.99 4.77
C HIS A 257 -5.77 -17.84 3.23
N SER A 258 -4.95 -16.95 2.68
CA SER A 258 -4.72 -16.90 1.23
C SER A 258 -3.61 -17.88 0.84
N ILE A 259 -3.62 -18.37 -0.40
CA ILE A 259 -2.46 -19.04 -0.99
C ILE A 259 -1.77 -18.07 -1.95
N LEU A 260 -0.54 -17.69 -1.60
CA LEU A 260 0.32 -16.84 -2.42
C LEU A 260 1.33 -17.71 -3.16
N VAL A 261 1.44 -17.51 -4.48
CA VAL A 261 2.55 -18.03 -5.29
C VAL A 261 3.22 -16.87 -6.00
N SER A 262 4.52 -16.71 -5.82
CA SER A 262 5.29 -15.65 -6.49
C SER A 262 6.42 -16.20 -7.36
N GLY A 263 6.87 -15.37 -8.28
CA GLY A 263 8.01 -15.67 -9.13
C GLY A 263 8.40 -14.49 -9.98
N ASN A 264 9.30 -14.75 -10.93
CA ASN A 264 9.72 -13.79 -11.93
C ASN A 264 9.68 -14.43 -13.33
N LEU A 265 9.29 -13.67 -14.35
CA LEU A 265 9.20 -14.19 -15.72
C LEU A 265 10.48 -14.88 -16.21
N ASN A 266 11.65 -14.38 -15.80
CA ASN A 266 12.95 -14.92 -16.22
C ASN A 266 13.48 -16.01 -15.29
N ARG A 267 13.19 -15.93 -13.99
CA ARG A 267 13.74 -16.86 -12.98
C ARG A 267 12.83 -18.06 -12.68
N GLY A 268 11.54 -17.96 -13.01
CA GLY A 268 10.53 -18.93 -12.60
C GLY A 268 9.94 -18.63 -11.22
N PHE A 269 9.22 -19.59 -10.65
CA PHE A 269 8.68 -19.49 -9.29
C PHE A 269 9.78 -19.62 -8.25
N ASP A 270 9.67 -18.86 -7.18
CA ASP A 270 10.66 -18.85 -6.11
C ASP A 270 10.05 -18.94 -4.70
N PHE A 271 8.73 -18.76 -4.56
CA PHE A 271 8.09 -18.75 -3.25
C PHE A 271 6.60 -19.09 -3.32
N ALA A 272 6.14 -19.85 -2.32
CA ALA A 272 4.73 -20.06 -2.04
C ALA A 272 4.52 -20.04 -0.52
N ASP A 273 3.41 -19.45 -0.07
CA ASP A 273 3.11 -19.30 1.36
C ASP A 273 1.60 -19.20 1.59
N ILE A 274 1.20 -19.17 2.87
CA ILE A 274 -0.19 -19.07 3.32
C ILE A 274 -0.45 -17.80 4.16
N PRO A 275 -0.39 -16.58 3.57
CA PRO A 275 -0.63 -15.35 4.31
C PRO A 275 -2.02 -15.29 4.94
N GLY A 276 -2.12 -14.80 6.18
CA GLY A 276 -3.37 -14.66 6.95
C GLY A 276 -3.22 -13.74 8.15
#